data_AF-A0A7J2LVF2-F1
#
_entry.id   AF-A0A7J2LVF2-F1
#
_cell.length_a   1.000
_cell.length_b   1.000
_cell.length_c   1.000
_cell.angle_alpha   90.00
_cell.angle_beta   90.00
_cell.angle_gamma   90.00
#
_symmetry.space_group_name_H-M   'P 1'
#
loop_
_entity.id
_entity.type
_entity.pdbx_description
1 polymer ?
#
loop_
_entity_poly.entity_id
_entity_poly.type
_entity_poly.pdbx_seq_one_letter_code
_entity_poly.pdbx_strand_id
1 'polypeptide(L)' 'MRTLIPKEFFVTGGKAIGRLSELNAFDNALKDAGIANCNLVE' A
#
# COMPACT_ATOMS: atom_id res chain seq x y z
N MET A 1 -3.36 3.12 28.76
CA MET A 1 -2.97 2.49 27.48
C MET A 1 -1.65 3.09 27.05
N ARG A 2 -0.74 2.30 26.47
CA ARG A 2 0.58 2.77 26.01
C ARG A 2 0.47 3.16 24.53
N THR A 3 0.95 4.34 24.16
CA THR A 3 0.97 4.80 22.75
C THR A 3 1.93 3.94 21.94
N LEU A 4 1.46 3.37 20.83
CA LEU A 4 2.31 2.68 19.87
C LEU A 4 2.98 3.72 18.97
N ILE A 5 4.31 3.82 19.03
CA ILE A 5 5.10 4.73 18.20
C ILE A 5 5.95 3.85 17.26
N PRO A 6 5.72 3.90 15.93
CA PRO A 6 6.58 3.23 14.96
C PRO A 6 8.04 3.71 15.10
N LYS A 7 8.99 2.77 15.04
CA LYS A 7 10.43 3.06 15.21
C LYS A 7 11.20 3.08 13.90
N GLU A 8 10.62 2.51 12.86
CA GLU A 8 11.26 2.27 11.57
C GLU A 8 10.28 2.66 10.46
N PHE A 9 10.84 3.06 9.33
CA PHE A 9 10.09 3.36 8.12
C PHE A 9 10.85 2.82 6.92
N PHE A 10 10.13 2.60 5.84
CA PHE A 10 10.69 2.34 4.53
C PHE A 10 9.88 3.08 3.49
N VAL A 11 10.51 3.40 2.36
CA VAL A 11 9.83 4.03 1.22
C VAL A 11 9.63 2.96 0.16
N THR A 12 8.41 2.87 -0.35
CA THR A 12 8.07 2.05 -1.50
C THR A 12 7.17 2.83 -2.44
N GLY A 13 7.09 2.39 -3.68
CA GLY A 13 6.21 2.94 -4.70
C GLY A 13 5.93 1.89 -5.74
N GLY A 14 4.79 2.01 -6.41
CA GLY A 14 4.39 1.11 -7.48
C GLY A 14 3.49 1.82 -8.45
N LYS A 15 3.38 1.26 -9.66
CA LYS A 15 2.50 1.78 -10.71
C LYS A 15 1.78 0.64 -11.39
N ALA A 16 0.52 0.83 -11.72
CA ALA A 16 -0.24 -0.17 -12.45
C ALA A 16 -1.35 0.44 -13.28
N ILE A 17 -1.81 -0.33 -14.28
CA ILE A 17 -2.99 -0.04 -15.07
C ILE A 17 -4.09 -0.99 -14.59
N GLY A 18 -5.27 -0.44 -14.26
CA GLY A 18 -6.46 -1.22 -13.98
C GLY A 18 -7.33 -1.31 -15.22
N ARG A 19 -7.71 -2.54 -15.62
CA ARG A 19 -8.62 -2.74 -16.78
C ARG A 19 -10.10 -2.62 -16.40
N LEU A 20 -10.42 -2.81 -15.12
CA LEU A 20 -11.80 -2.86 -14.64
C LEU A 20 -12.21 -1.58 -13.90
N SER A 21 -11.33 -1.08 -13.02
CA SER A 21 -11.61 0.11 -12.21
C SER A 21 -10.33 0.78 -11.75
N GLU A 22 -10.44 2.04 -11.33
CA GLU A 22 -9.38 2.77 -10.64
C GLU A 22 -8.97 2.05 -9.34
N LEU A 23 -9.92 1.45 -8.62
CA LEU A 23 -9.63 0.68 -7.40
C LEU A 23 -8.74 -0.54 -7.70
N ASN A 24 -8.99 -1.24 -8.80
CA ASN A 24 -8.12 -2.35 -9.22
C ASN A 24 -6.76 -1.85 -9.74
N ALA A 25 -6.70 -0.66 -10.35
CA ALA A 25 -5.43 -0.03 -10.72
C ALA A 25 -4.60 0.25 -9.46
N PHE A 26 -5.24 0.80 -8.43
CA PHE A 26 -4.62 1.11 -7.14
C PHE A 26 -4.15 -0.16 -6.43
N ASP A 27 -4.99 -1.19 -6.29
CA ASP A 27 -4.61 -2.49 -5.70
C ASP A 27 -3.40 -3.12 -6.42
N ASN A 28 -3.36 -3.08 -7.76
CA ASN A 28 -2.20 -3.58 -8.50
C ASN A 28 -0.94 -2.72 -8.29
N ALA A 29 -1.08 -1.41 -8.09
CA ALA A 29 0.05 -0.55 -7.74
C ALA A 29 0.60 -0.89 -6.34
N LEU A 30 -0.27 -1.26 -5.38
CA LEU A 30 0.17 -1.77 -4.07
C LEU A 30 0.89 -3.12 -4.19
N LYS A 31 0.51 -3.97 -5.15
CA LYS A 31 1.19 -5.24 -5.42
C LYS A 31 2.59 -5.00 -5.96
N ASP A 32 2.72 -4.09 -6.93
CA ASP A 32 3.99 -3.64 -7.49
C ASP A 32 4.89 -3.01 -6.41
N ALA A 33 4.30 -2.23 -5.49
CA ALA A 33 4.98 -1.66 -4.33
C ALA A 33 5.33 -2.69 -3.22
N GLY A 34 4.94 -3.96 -3.36
CA GLY A 34 5.23 -5.03 -2.40
C GLY A 34 4.45 -4.96 -1.08
N ILE A 35 3.35 -4.19 -1.02
CA ILE A 35 2.57 -3.94 0.22
C ILE A 35 1.08 -4.28 0.11
N ALA A 36 0.64 -4.91 -0.99
CA ALA A 36 -0.79 -5.20 -1.22
C ALA A 36 -1.47 -6.10 -0.19
N ASN A 37 -0.73 -6.97 0.49
CA ASN A 37 -1.30 -7.91 1.47
C ASN A 37 -1.26 -7.36 2.91
N CYS A 38 -1.22 -6.04 3.04
CA CYS A 38 -1.29 -5.33 4.31
C CYS A 38 -2.45 -4.32 4.28
N ASN A 39 -3.02 -4.04 5.45
CA ASN A 39 -3.98 -2.95 5.59
C ASN A 39 -3.23 -1.62 5.73
N LEU A 40 -3.55 -0.65 4.86
CA LEU A 40 -3.09 0.72 5.02
C LEU A 40 -3.95 1.42 6.07
N VAL A 41 -3.28 2.15 6.97
CA VAL A 41 -3.90 3.00 7.98
C VAL A 41 -3.44 4.42 7.68
N GLU A 42 -4.35 5.24 7.19
CA GLU A 42 -4.17 6.68 6.97
C GLU A 42 -4.72 7.47 8.16
#